data_AF-A0A0W8D5Y6-F1
#
_entry.id   AF-A0A0W8D5Y6-F1
#
_cell.length_a   1.000
_cell.length_b   1.000
_cell.length_c   1.000
_cell.angle_alpha   90.00
_cell.angle_beta   90.00
_cell.angle_gamma   90.00
#
_symmetry.space_group_name_H-M   'P 1'
#
loop_
_entity.id
_entity.type
_entity.pdbx_description
1 polymer ?
#
loop_
_entity_poly.entity_id
_entity_poly.type
_entity_poly.pdbx_seq_one_letter_code
_entity_poly.pdbx_strand_id
1 'polypeptide(L)'
;MAGAQASDLAIAVARGGGLGAIPCALLSPGAVREHVQLFRAATKDLSAPINLNFFCHTLPLANPKADKQWQDVLAPYYREYGVDLTQLTAEGAVRMPFDEVSLDLVRELKPEVVSFHFGLPSPIMLQGVKDTGAFVISSVTTVREALWLEERGCDAVIAQGFEAGGHRGVFLPRKDGEPVADTLEYRNSSMDFPRQTGTMSLVPQIVDAVKVPVIAAGGIGDARGVLAASALGAAAVQMGTVFLLADEAKTSALHRKVLKRAANATGEEAVETALTNIFSGRPARGFVTRVMREFGPMCAIAPEFPTAGAPLAALKKAAEANGDTSFSSLWSGQSPGYAQEKSGEIIVRSIIEELDVLVKVAKN
;
A
#
# COMPACT_ATOMS: atom_id res chain seq x y z
N MET A 1 -3.75 -0.94 4.21
CA MET A 1 -4.17 -1.45 2.87
C MET A 1 -5.52 -0.82 2.51
N ALA A 2 -5.51 0.35 1.86
CA ALA A 2 -6.75 1.10 1.59
C ALA A 2 -7.74 0.28 0.74
N GLY A 3 -9.00 0.22 1.17
CA GLY A 3 -10.07 -0.55 0.51
C GLY A 3 -10.10 -2.05 0.79
N ALA A 4 -9.11 -2.60 1.52
CA ALA A 4 -9.08 -4.02 1.91
C ALA A 4 -9.23 -4.25 3.42
N GLN A 5 -9.12 -3.21 4.24
CA GLN A 5 -9.24 -3.30 5.71
C GLN A 5 -9.55 -1.93 6.33
N ALA A 6 -10.02 -1.96 7.59
CA ALA A 6 -10.12 -0.81 8.48
C ALA A 6 -9.88 -1.25 9.95
N SER A 7 -10.66 -0.74 10.92
CA SER A 7 -10.48 -1.04 12.35
C SER A 7 -10.53 -2.52 12.71
N ASP A 8 -11.40 -3.33 12.08
CA ASP A 8 -11.58 -4.75 12.45
C ASP A 8 -10.26 -5.53 12.38
N LEU A 9 -9.53 -5.40 11.26
CA LEU A 9 -8.23 -6.06 11.09
C LEU A 9 -7.16 -5.43 11.98
N ALA A 10 -7.18 -4.11 12.16
CA ALA A 10 -6.24 -3.44 13.06
C ALA A 10 -6.39 -3.94 14.50
N ILE A 11 -7.63 -4.13 14.97
CA ILE A 11 -7.94 -4.70 16.29
C ILE A 11 -7.42 -6.13 16.40
N ALA A 12 -7.68 -6.97 15.40
CA ALA A 12 -7.21 -8.35 15.40
C ALA A 12 -5.67 -8.43 15.46
N VAL A 13 -4.97 -7.62 14.67
CA VAL A 13 -3.51 -7.52 14.71
C VAL A 13 -3.01 -7.07 16.09
N ALA A 14 -3.67 -6.06 16.69
CA ALA A 14 -3.33 -5.59 18.03
C ALA A 14 -3.52 -6.66 19.12
N ARG A 15 -4.61 -7.44 19.06
CA ARG A 15 -4.85 -8.58 19.96
C ARG A 15 -3.81 -9.69 19.80
N GLY A 16 -3.26 -9.84 18.59
CA GLY A 16 -2.15 -10.74 18.33
C GLY A 16 -0.80 -10.26 18.83
N GLY A 17 -0.70 -9.02 19.33
CA GLY A 17 0.56 -8.41 19.80
C GLY A 17 1.31 -7.60 18.73
N GLY A 18 0.69 -7.35 17.57
CA GLY A 18 1.25 -6.51 16.51
C GLY A 18 0.79 -5.05 16.58
N LEU A 19 1.29 -4.22 15.66
CA LEU A 19 0.83 -2.84 15.46
C LEU A 19 -0.28 -2.80 14.39
N GLY A 20 -1.52 -2.58 14.83
CA GLY A 20 -2.66 -2.39 13.92
C GLY A 20 -2.59 -1.06 13.17
N ALA A 21 -3.00 -1.04 11.89
CA ALA A 21 -2.95 0.16 11.06
C ALA A 21 -4.27 0.43 10.31
N ILE A 22 -4.79 1.66 10.36
CA ILE A 22 -5.97 2.11 9.60
C ILE A 22 -5.52 2.92 8.38
N PRO A 23 -5.97 2.59 7.16
CA PRO A 23 -5.60 3.29 5.93
C PRO A 23 -6.58 4.44 5.65
N CYS A 24 -6.18 5.68 5.96
CA CYS A 24 -7.05 6.86 5.91
C CYS A 24 -7.24 7.42 4.49
N ALA A 25 -6.41 7.05 3.52
CA ALA A 25 -6.39 7.65 2.17
C ALA A 25 -7.71 7.55 1.36
N LEU A 26 -8.66 6.67 1.76
CA LEU A 26 -9.98 6.53 1.13
C LEU A 26 -11.14 6.78 2.11
N LEU A 27 -10.83 7.21 3.34
CA LEU A 27 -11.82 7.39 4.40
C LEU A 27 -12.16 8.86 4.55
N SER A 28 -13.43 9.16 4.80
CA SER A 28 -13.82 10.50 5.23
C SER A 28 -13.31 10.77 6.66
N PRO A 29 -13.15 12.04 7.06
CA PRO A 29 -12.81 12.40 8.43
C PRO A 29 -13.72 11.75 9.50
N GLY A 30 -15.03 11.67 9.22
CA GLY A 30 -15.98 10.99 10.11
C GLY A 30 -15.68 9.49 10.25
N ALA A 31 -15.40 8.80 9.15
CA ALA A 31 -15.06 7.38 9.17
C ALA A 31 -13.73 7.11 9.89
N VAL A 32 -12.73 8.00 9.77
CA VAL A 32 -11.48 7.88 10.54
C VAL A 32 -11.76 7.97 12.05
N ARG A 33 -12.58 8.94 12.50
CA ARG A 33 -12.98 9.05 13.91
C ARG A 33 -13.67 7.79 14.40
N GLU A 34 -14.65 7.30 13.64
CA GLU A 34 -15.39 6.07 13.97
C GLU A 34 -14.45 4.87 14.13
N HIS A 35 -13.57 4.64 13.16
CA HIS A 35 -12.64 3.51 13.23
C HIS A 35 -11.63 3.63 14.38
N VAL A 36 -11.16 4.84 14.72
CA VAL A 36 -10.30 5.04 15.89
C VAL A 36 -11.06 4.79 17.19
N GLN A 37 -12.31 5.26 17.31
CA GLN A 37 -13.16 4.98 18.47
C GLN A 37 -13.39 3.48 18.66
N LEU A 38 -13.73 2.76 17.57
CA LEU A 38 -13.91 1.31 17.59
C LEU A 38 -12.62 0.59 18.01
N PHE A 39 -11.47 1.00 17.46
CA PHE A 39 -10.18 0.42 17.84
C PHE A 39 -9.90 0.61 19.32
N ARG A 40 -9.97 1.85 19.82
CA ARG A 40 -9.66 2.18 21.23
C ARG A 40 -10.62 1.48 22.20
N ALA A 41 -11.90 1.37 21.86
CA ALA A 41 -12.86 0.63 22.67
C ALA A 41 -12.50 -0.86 22.75
N ALA A 42 -12.14 -1.47 21.62
CA ALA A 42 -11.86 -2.90 21.52
C ALA A 42 -10.47 -3.33 22.04
N THR A 43 -9.53 -2.39 22.18
CA THR A 43 -8.15 -2.62 22.63
C THR A 43 -7.81 -1.91 23.95
N LYS A 44 -8.83 -1.39 24.67
CA LYS A 44 -8.66 -0.63 25.92
C LYS A 44 -7.80 -1.37 26.95
N ASP A 45 -8.04 -2.67 27.14
CA ASP A 45 -7.32 -3.48 28.13
C ASP A 45 -5.88 -3.85 27.69
N LEU A 46 -5.55 -3.63 26.41
CA LEU A 46 -4.23 -3.91 25.85
C LEU A 46 -3.32 -2.68 25.83
N SER A 47 -3.89 -1.47 25.99
CA SER A 47 -3.19 -0.20 25.74
C SER A 47 -2.45 -0.20 24.39
N ALA A 48 -3.03 -0.84 23.37
CA ALA A 48 -2.36 -1.09 22.11
C ALA A 48 -2.20 0.22 21.31
N PRO A 49 -1.00 0.49 20.74
CA PRO A 49 -0.79 1.63 19.85
C PRO A 49 -1.53 1.43 18.53
N ILE A 50 -1.92 2.54 17.90
CA ILE A 50 -2.53 2.54 16.58
C ILE A 50 -1.69 3.33 15.56
N ASN A 51 -1.60 2.80 14.35
CA ASN A 51 -1.03 3.50 13.21
C ASN A 51 -2.14 4.07 12.30
N LEU A 52 -2.13 5.38 12.05
CA LEU A 52 -2.96 5.99 10.99
C LEU A 52 -2.11 6.27 9.75
N ASN A 53 -2.51 5.69 8.62
CA ASN A 53 -1.78 5.80 7.36
C ASN A 53 -2.39 6.84 6.41
N PHE A 54 -1.57 7.77 5.93
CA PHE A 54 -1.95 8.80 4.96
C PHE A 54 -1.06 8.80 3.73
N PHE A 55 -1.54 9.36 2.61
CA PHE A 55 -0.75 9.57 1.40
C PHE A 55 -0.22 11.01 1.33
N CYS A 56 1.00 11.20 0.83
CA CYS A 56 1.64 12.52 0.69
C CYS A 56 2.02 12.84 -0.77
N HIS A 57 1.18 12.42 -1.71
CA HIS A 57 1.33 12.75 -3.12
C HIS A 57 0.85 14.18 -3.40
N THR A 58 1.15 14.70 -4.58
CA THR A 58 0.61 15.97 -5.08
C THR A 58 -0.62 15.67 -5.95
N LEU A 59 -1.60 16.56 -5.99
CA LEU A 59 -2.66 16.44 -7.00
C LEU A 59 -2.14 17.02 -8.32
N PRO A 60 -2.26 16.31 -9.45
CA PRO A 60 -1.90 16.87 -10.74
C PRO A 60 -2.88 17.97 -11.13
N LEU A 61 -2.43 18.91 -11.97
CA LEU A 61 -3.34 19.85 -12.61
C LEU A 61 -4.34 19.10 -13.50
N ALA A 62 -5.57 19.61 -13.59
CA ALA A 62 -6.58 19.03 -14.46
C ALA A 62 -6.05 18.94 -15.91
N ASN A 63 -6.17 17.76 -16.52
CA ASN A 63 -5.74 17.51 -17.89
C ASN A 63 -6.84 16.84 -18.70
N PRO A 64 -7.86 17.62 -19.14
CA PRO A 64 -9.01 17.07 -19.86
C PRO A 64 -8.64 16.32 -21.15
N LYS A 65 -7.50 16.68 -21.77
CA LYS A 65 -7.00 16.00 -22.97
C LYS A 65 -6.51 14.59 -22.65
N ALA A 66 -5.72 14.42 -21.59
CA ALA A 66 -5.27 13.10 -21.14
C ALA A 66 -6.45 12.25 -20.65
N ASP A 67 -7.37 12.85 -19.90
CA ASP A 67 -8.56 12.16 -19.41
C ASP A 67 -9.45 11.66 -20.57
N LYS A 68 -9.66 12.50 -21.59
CA LYS A 68 -10.40 12.12 -22.79
C LYS A 68 -9.69 11.02 -23.58
N GLN A 69 -8.37 11.13 -23.77
CA GLN A 69 -7.58 10.10 -24.44
C GLN A 69 -7.69 8.75 -23.71
N TRP A 70 -7.67 8.76 -22.38
CA TRP A 70 -7.83 7.55 -21.59
C TRP A 70 -9.22 6.92 -21.75
N GLN A 71 -10.27 7.73 -21.73
CA GLN A 71 -11.64 7.26 -22.02
C GLN A 71 -11.77 6.69 -23.44
N ASP A 72 -11.13 7.31 -24.44
CA ASP A 72 -11.17 6.84 -25.83
C ASP A 72 -10.49 5.47 -25.98
N VAL A 73 -9.37 5.26 -25.30
CA VAL A 73 -8.67 3.97 -25.25
C VAL A 73 -9.51 2.89 -24.53
N LEU A 74 -10.34 3.29 -23.55
CA LEU A 74 -11.25 2.38 -22.85
C LEU A 74 -12.60 2.14 -23.58
N ALA A 75 -12.91 2.92 -24.62
CA ALA A 75 -14.19 2.85 -25.34
C ALA A 75 -14.55 1.47 -25.92
N PRO A 76 -13.61 0.67 -26.45
CA PRO A 76 -13.90 -0.71 -26.86
C PRO A 76 -14.46 -1.55 -25.71
N TYR A 77 -13.90 -1.44 -24.50
CA TYR A 77 -14.37 -2.19 -23.34
C TYR A 77 -15.72 -1.68 -22.83
N TYR A 78 -15.97 -0.37 -22.88
CA TYR A 78 -17.29 0.14 -22.51
C TYR A 78 -18.39 -0.48 -23.39
N ARG A 79 -18.13 -0.62 -24.69
CA ARG A 79 -19.06 -1.31 -25.61
C ARG A 79 -19.18 -2.80 -25.32
N GLU A 80 -18.06 -3.47 -25.06
CA GLU A 80 -18.03 -4.91 -24.74
C GLU A 80 -18.83 -5.23 -23.47
N TYR A 81 -18.68 -4.42 -22.42
CA TYR A 81 -19.31 -4.65 -21.12
C TYR A 81 -20.67 -3.93 -20.97
N GLY A 82 -21.18 -3.30 -22.03
CA GLY A 82 -22.47 -2.61 -22.03
C GLY A 82 -22.54 -1.44 -21.04
N VAL A 83 -21.42 -0.74 -20.82
CA VAL A 83 -21.35 0.41 -19.90
C VAL A 83 -22.06 1.61 -20.51
N ASP A 84 -23.02 2.17 -19.77
CA ASP A 84 -23.66 3.44 -20.11
C ASP A 84 -22.68 4.60 -19.87
N LEU A 85 -22.21 5.19 -20.97
CA LEU A 85 -21.26 6.30 -20.94
C LEU A 85 -21.81 7.56 -20.27
N THR A 86 -23.15 7.72 -20.23
CA THR A 86 -23.77 8.87 -19.56
C THR A 86 -23.68 8.80 -18.03
N GLN A 87 -23.38 7.61 -17.50
CA GLN A 87 -23.19 7.36 -16.06
C GLN A 87 -21.72 7.36 -15.65
N LEU A 88 -20.79 7.66 -16.55
CA LEU A 88 -19.39 7.85 -16.18
C LEU A 88 -19.27 9.11 -15.33
N THR A 89 -19.01 8.92 -14.04
CA THR A 89 -18.68 10.02 -13.13
C THR A 89 -17.21 10.38 -13.27
N ALA A 90 -16.91 11.68 -13.23
CA ALA A 90 -15.53 12.15 -13.02
C ALA A 90 -15.02 11.81 -11.61
N GLU A 91 -15.95 11.54 -10.69
CA GLU A 91 -15.69 11.21 -9.29
C GLU A 91 -15.45 9.71 -9.14
N GLY A 92 -14.18 9.29 -9.23
CA GLY A 92 -13.73 8.00 -8.72
C GLY A 92 -13.46 8.06 -7.21
N ALA A 93 -12.98 6.96 -6.63
CA ALA A 93 -12.44 6.97 -5.27
C ALA A 93 -11.17 7.84 -5.22
N VAL A 94 -11.34 9.14 -5.04
CA VAL A 94 -10.24 10.11 -4.99
C VAL A 94 -9.43 9.84 -3.74
N ARG A 95 -8.17 9.49 -3.95
CA ARG A 95 -7.21 9.30 -2.88
C ARG A 95 -6.70 10.69 -2.53
N MET A 96 -7.21 11.27 -1.44
CA MET A 96 -6.79 12.62 -1.04
C MET A 96 -5.40 12.57 -0.40
N PRO A 97 -4.51 13.53 -0.72
CA PRO A 97 -3.27 13.68 0.01
C PRO A 97 -3.52 14.25 1.41
N PHE A 98 -2.54 14.09 2.30
CA PHE A 98 -2.54 14.70 3.62
C PHE A 98 -2.62 16.22 3.51
N ASP A 99 -3.63 16.79 4.16
CA ASP A 99 -3.98 18.21 4.13
C ASP A 99 -4.26 18.73 5.56
N GLU A 100 -4.70 19.98 5.69
CA GLU A 100 -5.01 20.59 7.00
C GLU A 100 -6.13 19.84 7.74
N VAL A 101 -7.13 19.31 7.02
CA VAL A 101 -8.21 18.50 7.63
C VAL A 101 -7.64 17.21 8.22
N SER A 102 -6.72 16.57 7.51
CA SER A 102 -6.00 15.38 7.98
C SER A 102 -5.12 15.70 9.19
N LEU A 103 -4.46 16.85 9.21
CA LEU A 103 -3.66 17.31 10.34
C LEU A 103 -4.52 17.56 11.59
N ASP A 104 -5.67 18.21 11.44
CA ASP A 104 -6.59 18.45 12.54
C ASP A 104 -7.15 17.13 13.11
N LEU A 105 -7.41 16.14 12.26
CA LEU A 105 -7.74 14.78 12.72
C LEU A 105 -6.62 14.16 13.55
N VAL A 106 -5.35 14.28 13.13
CA VAL A 106 -4.21 13.75 13.89
C VAL A 106 -4.08 14.47 15.24
N ARG A 107 -4.27 15.79 15.29
CA ARG A 107 -4.26 16.59 16.54
C ARG A 107 -5.39 16.18 17.49
N GLU A 108 -6.57 15.92 16.95
CA GLU A 108 -7.74 15.48 17.71
C GLU A 108 -7.55 14.05 18.25
N LEU A 109 -7.18 13.11 17.38
CA LEU A 109 -7.20 11.67 17.66
C LEU A 109 -5.91 11.15 18.31
N LYS A 110 -4.80 11.90 18.19
CA LYS A 110 -3.48 11.61 18.78
C LYS A 110 -3.08 10.13 18.66
N PRO A 111 -2.98 9.58 17.42
CA PRO A 111 -2.48 8.22 17.24
C PRO A 111 -1.02 8.12 17.70
N GLU A 112 -0.61 6.97 18.24
CA GLU A 112 0.79 6.75 18.64
C GLU A 112 1.72 6.70 17.44
N VAL A 113 1.23 6.25 16.29
CA VAL A 113 2.01 6.17 15.06
C VAL A 113 1.24 6.84 13.92
N VAL A 114 1.95 7.67 13.15
CA VAL A 114 1.45 8.18 11.86
C VAL A 114 2.37 7.69 10.77
N SER A 115 1.81 6.97 9.80
CA SER A 115 2.57 6.50 8.65
C SER A 115 2.21 7.26 7.38
N PHE A 116 3.23 7.60 6.60
CA PHE A 116 3.05 8.21 5.29
C PHE A 116 3.47 7.27 4.16
N HIS A 117 2.80 7.43 3.03
CA HIS A 117 3.19 6.82 1.76
C HIS A 117 3.38 7.93 0.73
N PHE A 118 4.35 7.75 -0.18
CA PHE A 118 4.79 8.76 -1.15
C PHE A 118 5.55 9.96 -0.53
N GLY A 119 6.38 9.72 0.48
CA GLY A 119 7.23 10.73 1.12
C GLY A 119 6.63 11.30 2.40
N LEU A 120 6.78 12.61 2.61
CA LEU A 120 6.31 13.34 3.79
C LEU A 120 5.46 14.55 3.37
N PRO A 121 4.55 15.03 4.25
CA PRO A 121 3.82 16.27 4.03
C PRO A 121 4.77 17.48 4.09
N SER A 122 4.23 18.70 3.99
CA SER A 122 5.05 19.91 4.13
C SER A 122 5.77 19.94 5.50
N PRO A 123 6.93 20.61 5.64
CA PRO A 123 7.62 20.70 6.94
C PRO A 123 6.75 21.23 8.08
N ILE A 124 5.85 22.19 7.79
CA ILE A 124 4.92 22.76 8.78
C ILE A 124 3.89 21.72 9.24
N MET A 125 3.30 20.98 8.29
CA MET A 125 2.34 19.92 8.61
C MET A 125 3.01 18.75 9.34
N LEU A 126 4.22 18.38 8.91
CA LEU A 126 5.01 17.34 9.59
C LEU A 126 5.30 17.73 11.04
N GLN A 127 5.74 18.97 11.27
CA GLN A 127 5.94 19.48 12.63
C GLN A 127 4.64 19.41 13.43
N GLY A 128 3.51 19.82 12.84
CA GLY A 128 2.20 19.73 13.48
C GLY A 128 1.78 18.31 13.85
N VAL A 129 2.19 17.28 13.08
CA VAL A 129 2.02 15.87 13.46
C VAL A 129 2.93 15.52 14.63
N LYS A 130 4.21 15.87 14.57
CA LYS A 130 5.19 15.59 15.64
C LYS A 130 4.81 16.25 16.97
N ASP A 131 4.22 17.43 16.94
CA ASP A 131 3.74 18.15 18.12
C ASP A 131 2.65 17.38 18.90
N THR A 132 1.99 16.40 18.25
CA THR A 132 1.03 15.50 18.93
C THR A 132 1.68 14.40 19.76
N GLY A 133 3.00 14.19 19.59
CA GLY A 133 3.75 13.07 20.15
C GLY A 133 3.73 11.79 19.30
N ALA A 134 3.15 11.83 18.10
CA ALA A 134 3.11 10.68 17.20
C ALA A 134 4.52 10.29 16.70
N PHE A 135 4.80 8.98 16.68
CA PHE A 135 5.96 8.40 16.03
C PHE A 135 5.73 8.34 14.52
N VAL A 136 6.53 9.06 13.74
CA VAL A 136 6.33 9.22 12.29
C VAL A 136 7.16 8.20 11.52
N ILE A 137 6.49 7.43 10.66
CA ILE A 137 7.15 6.48 9.75
C ILE A 137 6.75 6.76 8.30
N SER A 138 7.63 6.50 7.33
CA SER A 138 7.27 6.63 5.91
C SER A 138 7.99 5.63 5.02
N SER A 139 7.38 5.33 3.88
CA SER A 139 7.88 4.32 2.93
C SER A 139 8.99 4.85 2.03
N VAL A 140 10.00 4.02 1.81
CA VAL A 140 11.13 4.25 0.91
C VAL A 140 11.37 3.04 0.03
N THR A 141 11.87 3.29 -1.16
CA THR A 141 12.16 2.25 -2.18
C THR A 141 13.62 2.27 -2.62
N THR A 142 14.39 3.25 -2.16
CA THR A 142 15.82 3.44 -2.44
C THR A 142 16.54 3.98 -1.20
N VAL A 143 17.86 3.81 -1.14
CA VAL A 143 18.71 4.42 -0.09
C VAL A 143 18.60 5.95 -0.09
N ARG A 144 18.50 6.57 -1.28
CA ARG A 144 18.33 8.03 -1.42
C ARG A 144 17.07 8.54 -0.72
N GLU A 145 15.97 7.80 -0.85
CA GLU A 145 14.72 8.14 -0.16
C GLU A 145 14.82 7.96 1.36
N ALA A 146 15.55 6.94 1.82
CA ALA A 146 15.80 6.72 3.26
C ALA A 146 16.57 7.87 3.90
N LEU A 147 17.68 8.30 3.30
CA LEU A 147 18.44 9.45 3.77
C LEU A 147 17.59 10.73 3.78
N TRP A 148 16.80 10.96 2.72
CA TRP A 148 15.92 12.13 2.63
C TRP A 148 14.87 12.17 3.75
N LEU A 149 14.31 11.02 4.13
CA LEU A 149 13.35 10.92 5.25
C LEU A 149 14.01 11.13 6.61
N GLU A 150 15.19 10.53 6.84
CA GLU A 150 15.95 10.70 8.08
C GLU A 150 16.32 12.18 8.30
N GLU A 151 16.86 12.84 7.28
CA GLU A 151 17.21 14.27 7.33
C GLU A 151 16.03 15.18 7.68
N ARG A 152 14.80 14.73 7.40
CA ARG A 152 13.55 15.48 7.66
C ARG A 152 12.85 15.04 8.93
N GLY A 153 13.49 14.21 9.74
CA GLY A 153 13.03 13.85 11.08
C GLY A 153 11.92 12.81 11.11
N CYS A 154 11.91 11.88 10.14
CA CYS A 154 11.15 10.64 10.24
C CYS A 154 11.78 9.75 11.33
N ASP A 155 10.96 9.13 12.17
CA ASP A 155 11.45 8.37 13.35
C ASP A 155 11.84 6.91 13.01
N ALA A 156 11.27 6.36 11.94
CA ALA A 156 11.72 5.11 11.30
C ALA A 156 11.34 5.10 9.80
N VAL A 157 12.01 4.26 9.00
CA VAL A 157 11.74 4.15 7.56
C VAL A 157 11.23 2.76 7.19
N ILE A 158 10.20 2.69 6.34
CA ILE A 158 9.67 1.43 5.82
C ILE A 158 10.37 1.11 4.49
N ALA A 159 11.35 0.21 4.52
CA ALA A 159 12.06 -0.28 3.34
C ALA A 159 11.13 -1.19 2.51
N GLN A 160 10.46 -0.61 1.53
CA GLN A 160 9.48 -1.28 0.68
C GLN A 160 10.18 -1.91 -0.52
N GLY A 161 10.48 -3.21 -0.46
CA GLY A 161 11.04 -3.96 -1.58
C GLY A 161 10.06 -4.12 -2.74
N PHE A 162 10.61 -4.49 -3.90
CA PHE A 162 9.89 -4.74 -5.16
C PHE A 162 8.77 -5.79 -5.05
N GLU A 163 8.91 -6.72 -4.11
CA GLU A 163 8.01 -7.82 -3.80
C GLU A 163 6.67 -7.34 -3.20
N ALA A 164 6.63 -6.12 -2.65
CA ALA A 164 5.45 -5.63 -1.95
C ALA A 164 4.25 -5.42 -2.88
N GLY A 165 3.06 -5.77 -2.39
CA GLY A 165 1.78 -5.54 -3.06
C GLY A 165 1.29 -4.10 -2.94
N GLY A 166 0.39 -3.69 -3.83
CA GLY A 166 -0.17 -2.35 -3.85
C GLY A 166 0.82 -1.29 -4.36
N HIS A 167 0.52 -0.03 -4.09
CA HIS A 167 1.30 1.11 -4.59
C HIS A 167 2.76 1.08 -4.17
N ARG A 168 3.61 1.51 -5.11
CA ARG A 168 5.03 1.75 -4.88
C ARG A 168 5.23 3.12 -4.27
N GLY A 169 5.91 3.16 -3.12
CA GLY A 169 6.13 4.35 -2.31
C GLY A 169 7.13 5.35 -2.88
N VAL A 170 7.61 5.16 -4.12
CA VAL A 170 8.62 6.02 -4.77
C VAL A 170 8.14 7.47 -4.79
N PHE A 171 8.98 8.43 -4.38
CA PHE A 171 8.62 9.84 -4.34
C PHE A 171 9.72 10.81 -4.79
N LEU A 172 11.00 10.42 -4.75
CA LEU A 172 12.07 11.34 -5.17
C LEU A 172 12.25 11.38 -6.69
N PRO A 173 12.40 12.58 -7.27
CA PRO A 173 12.39 12.76 -8.71
C PRO A 173 13.69 12.28 -9.37
N ARG A 174 13.58 12.00 -10.68
CA ARG A 174 14.71 11.74 -11.58
C ARG A 174 14.40 12.29 -12.95
N LYS A 175 15.45 12.70 -13.68
CA LYS A 175 15.39 13.08 -15.08
C LYS A 175 16.44 12.30 -15.86
N ASP A 176 16.03 11.63 -16.93
CA ASP A 176 16.91 10.80 -17.78
C ASP A 176 17.68 9.71 -17.01
N GLY A 177 17.11 9.24 -15.90
CA GLY A 177 17.74 8.26 -15.02
C GLY A 177 18.68 8.84 -13.97
N GLU A 178 18.87 10.15 -13.93
CA GLU A 178 19.72 10.83 -12.94
C GLU A 178 18.92 11.49 -11.81
N PRO A 179 19.45 11.55 -10.58
CA PRO A 179 18.87 12.34 -9.50
C PRO A 179 18.73 13.81 -9.90
N VAL A 180 17.57 14.39 -9.64
CA VAL A 180 17.36 15.84 -9.71
C VAL A 180 16.94 16.36 -8.35
N ALA A 181 17.14 17.67 -8.14
CA ALA A 181 16.71 18.33 -6.92
C ALA A 181 15.20 18.11 -6.70
N ASP A 182 14.81 18.01 -5.43
CA ASP A 182 13.42 17.92 -5.02
C ASP A 182 12.73 19.27 -5.28
N THR A 183 12.19 19.43 -6.49
CA THR A 183 11.28 20.51 -6.85
C THR A 183 9.84 19.99 -6.79
N LEU A 184 8.92 20.82 -6.29
CA LEU A 184 7.48 20.49 -6.13
C LEU A 184 6.83 19.84 -7.37
N GLU A 185 7.36 20.09 -8.57
CA GLU A 185 6.82 19.61 -9.85
C GLU A 185 6.88 18.09 -10.08
N TYR A 186 7.76 17.31 -9.42
CA TYR A 186 8.02 15.92 -9.83
C TYR A 186 7.50 14.81 -8.89
N ARG A 187 6.73 15.11 -7.84
CA ARG A 187 6.34 14.09 -6.81
C ARG A 187 5.35 13.01 -7.31
N ASN A 188 4.82 13.17 -8.53
CA ASN A 188 3.86 12.24 -9.14
C ASN A 188 4.42 11.38 -10.28
N SER A 189 5.53 11.77 -10.92
CA SER A 189 6.03 11.08 -12.13
C SER A 189 7.11 10.04 -11.81
N SER A 190 6.84 9.08 -10.91
CA SER A 190 7.77 7.96 -10.70
C SER A 190 7.55 6.84 -11.73
N MET A 191 7.70 7.17 -13.02
CA MET A 191 7.91 6.18 -14.09
C MET A 191 9.31 5.56 -14.04
N ASP A 192 10.10 5.88 -13.01
CA ASP A 192 11.41 5.30 -12.68
C ASP A 192 11.31 3.86 -12.13
N PHE A 193 10.36 3.09 -12.66
CA PHE A 193 10.05 1.74 -12.22
C PHE A 193 11.15 0.68 -12.44
N PRO A 194 11.96 0.67 -13.53
CA PRO A 194 12.89 -0.44 -13.78
C PRO A 194 14.04 -0.52 -12.76
N ARG A 195 14.16 0.43 -11.82
CA ARG A 195 15.26 0.57 -10.89
C ARG A 195 14.91 0.22 -9.44
N GLN A 196 13.72 -0.32 -9.18
CA GLN A 196 13.32 -0.71 -7.83
C GLN A 196 14.06 -1.97 -7.34
N THR A 197 14.52 -1.92 -6.10
CA THR A 197 15.32 -2.97 -5.47
C THR A 197 14.43 -3.97 -4.71
N GLY A 198 14.76 -5.27 -4.79
CA GLY A 198 14.10 -6.32 -3.99
C GLY A 198 14.44 -6.22 -2.50
N THR A 199 13.55 -6.73 -1.63
CA THR A 199 13.65 -6.64 -0.16
C THR A 199 15.01 -7.14 0.36
N MET A 200 15.49 -8.27 -0.17
CA MET A 200 16.76 -8.90 0.24
C MET A 200 17.97 -7.96 0.08
N SER A 201 17.99 -7.14 -0.97
CA SER A 201 19.07 -6.18 -1.22
C SER A 201 18.77 -4.80 -0.64
N LEU A 202 17.51 -4.36 -0.63
CA LEU A 202 17.12 -3.02 -0.21
C LEU A 202 17.28 -2.81 1.30
N VAL A 203 16.82 -3.78 2.10
CA VAL A 203 16.82 -3.67 3.57
C VAL A 203 18.23 -3.45 4.13
N PRO A 204 19.24 -4.31 3.88
CA PRO A 204 20.56 -4.12 4.49
C PRO A 204 21.25 -2.84 4.00
N GLN A 205 21.09 -2.47 2.73
CA GLN A 205 21.64 -1.22 2.20
C GLN A 205 21.06 0.03 2.89
N ILE A 206 19.78 0.00 3.26
CA ILE A 206 19.18 1.10 4.01
C ILE A 206 19.65 1.06 5.46
N VAL A 207 19.66 -0.11 6.10
CA VAL A 207 20.15 -0.28 7.48
C VAL A 207 21.56 0.28 7.66
N ASP A 208 22.45 0.03 6.70
CA ASP A 208 23.82 0.54 6.74
C ASP A 208 23.92 2.06 6.49
N ALA A 209 22.92 2.65 5.84
CA ALA A 209 22.94 4.05 5.40
C ALA A 209 22.26 5.02 6.36
N VAL A 210 21.31 4.57 7.18
CA VAL A 210 20.57 5.43 8.12
C VAL A 210 20.79 4.99 9.57
N LYS A 211 20.54 5.89 10.52
CA LYS A 211 20.61 5.63 11.96
C LYS A 211 19.25 5.28 12.55
N VAL A 212 18.17 5.76 11.93
CA VAL A 212 16.80 5.43 12.36
C VAL A 212 16.45 3.96 12.10
N PRO A 213 15.56 3.35 12.90
CA PRO A 213 15.12 1.97 12.68
C PRO A 213 14.54 1.74 11.27
N VAL A 214 14.81 0.56 10.71
CA VAL A 214 14.30 0.13 9.41
C VAL A 214 13.23 -0.94 9.57
N ILE A 215 12.08 -0.74 8.92
CA ILE A 215 10.95 -1.67 8.89
C ILE A 215 10.94 -2.34 7.51
N ALA A 216 11.19 -3.64 7.44
CA ALA A 216 11.20 -4.36 6.16
C ALA A 216 9.78 -4.61 5.65
N ALA A 217 9.51 -4.32 4.37
CA ALA A 217 8.20 -4.55 3.77
C ALA A 217 8.31 -5.14 2.36
N GLY A 218 7.57 -6.21 2.09
CA GLY A 218 7.50 -6.87 0.78
C GLY A 218 8.05 -8.29 0.79
N GLY A 219 7.23 -9.24 0.34
CA GLY A 219 7.60 -10.67 0.29
C GLY A 219 7.55 -11.42 1.62
N ILE A 220 7.37 -10.71 2.74
CA ILE A 220 7.33 -11.29 4.10
C ILE A 220 5.91 -11.79 4.40
N GLY A 221 5.77 -13.11 4.55
CA GLY A 221 4.48 -13.78 4.75
C GLY A 221 4.44 -14.76 5.93
N ASP A 222 5.57 -15.14 6.52
CA ASP A 222 5.68 -16.10 7.61
C ASP A 222 6.87 -15.78 8.54
N ALA A 223 7.06 -16.59 9.59
CA ALA A 223 8.15 -16.43 10.55
C ALA A 223 9.56 -16.51 9.94
N ARG A 224 9.75 -17.28 8.86
CA ARG A 224 11.03 -17.35 8.15
C ARG A 224 11.37 -16.02 7.49
N GLY A 225 10.38 -15.39 6.85
CA GLY A 225 10.53 -14.04 6.30
C GLY A 225 10.85 -13.00 7.38
N VAL A 226 10.24 -13.11 8.57
CA VAL A 226 10.56 -12.23 9.70
C VAL A 226 11.99 -12.42 10.19
N LEU A 227 12.42 -13.68 10.38
CA LEU A 227 13.80 -13.99 10.78
C LEU A 227 14.82 -13.50 9.75
N ALA A 228 14.54 -13.70 8.45
CA ALA A 228 15.40 -13.21 7.37
C ALA A 228 15.51 -11.68 7.40
N ALA A 229 14.39 -10.96 7.52
CA ALA A 229 14.42 -9.50 7.63
C ALA A 229 15.20 -9.02 8.87
N SER A 230 15.06 -9.70 10.01
CA SER A 230 15.83 -9.39 11.22
C SER A 230 17.34 -9.63 11.00
N ALA A 231 17.72 -10.72 10.33
CA ALA A 231 19.12 -11.00 10.00
C ALA A 231 19.72 -9.97 9.03
N LEU A 232 18.90 -9.34 8.19
CA LEU A 232 19.27 -8.19 7.35
C LEU A 232 19.34 -6.86 8.12
N GLY A 233 19.08 -6.86 9.43
CA GLY A 233 19.16 -5.69 10.30
C GLY A 233 17.87 -4.89 10.46
N ALA A 234 16.73 -5.37 9.94
CA ALA A 234 15.45 -4.70 10.16
C ALA A 234 15.02 -4.79 11.63
N ALA A 235 14.50 -3.69 12.17
CA ALA A 235 13.97 -3.60 13.53
C ALA A 235 12.53 -4.15 13.65
N ALA A 236 11.79 -4.15 12.54
CA ALA A 236 10.44 -4.70 12.45
C ALA A 236 10.12 -5.11 11.01
N VAL A 237 8.96 -5.73 10.82
CA VAL A 237 8.40 -6.05 9.49
C VAL A 237 7.02 -5.42 9.31
N GLN A 238 6.70 -5.04 8.08
CA GLN A 238 5.35 -4.62 7.69
C GLN A 238 4.80 -5.60 6.66
N MET A 239 3.74 -6.30 7.04
CA MET A 239 3.11 -7.34 6.22
C MET A 239 1.75 -6.87 5.71
N GLY A 240 1.44 -7.16 4.45
CA GLY A 240 0.18 -6.78 3.81
C GLY A 240 -0.57 -7.98 3.27
N THR A 241 -0.04 -8.58 2.21
CA THR A 241 -0.69 -9.68 1.46
C THR A 241 -1.14 -10.85 2.32
N VAL A 242 -0.37 -11.22 3.35
CA VAL A 242 -0.71 -12.31 4.28
C VAL A 242 -2.08 -12.14 4.94
N PHE A 243 -2.51 -10.90 5.18
CA PHE A 243 -3.77 -10.59 5.84
C PHE A 243 -4.96 -10.46 4.88
N LEU A 244 -4.76 -10.57 3.56
CA LEU A 244 -5.85 -10.33 2.59
C LEU A 244 -6.93 -11.41 2.63
N LEU A 245 -6.64 -12.58 3.19
CA LEU A 245 -7.64 -13.64 3.45
C LEU A 245 -8.13 -13.65 4.91
N ALA A 246 -7.64 -12.75 5.76
CA ALA A 246 -8.02 -12.73 7.17
C ALA A 246 -9.53 -12.48 7.35
N ASP A 247 -10.15 -13.02 8.39
CA ASP A 247 -11.60 -12.92 8.61
C ASP A 247 -12.09 -11.46 8.64
N GLU A 248 -11.27 -10.58 9.20
CA GLU A 248 -11.57 -9.15 9.36
C GLU A 248 -11.31 -8.32 8.09
N ALA A 249 -10.63 -8.90 7.09
CA ALA A 249 -10.31 -8.19 5.85
C ALA A 249 -11.55 -8.00 4.96
N LYS A 250 -11.72 -6.78 4.45
CA LYS A 250 -12.77 -6.38 3.50
C LYS A 250 -12.42 -6.71 2.04
N THR A 251 -11.44 -7.59 1.81
CA THR A 251 -11.08 -8.10 0.49
C THR A 251 -12.30 -8.74 -0.20
N SER A 252 -12.62 -8.32 -1.42
CA SER A 252 -13.80 -8.80 -2.15
C SER A 252 -13.76 -10.31 -2.40
N ALA A 253 -14.93 -10.94 -2.53
CA ALA A 253 -15.03 -12.38 -2.78
C ALA A 253 -14.25 -12.82 -4.04
N LEU A 254 -14.29 -12.02 -5.11
CA LEU A 254 -13.53 -12.29 -6.33
C LEU A 254 -12.03 -12.19 -6.10
N HIS A 255 -11.55 -11.20 -5.34
CA HIS A 255 -10.13 -11.09 -5.02
C HIS A 255 -9.68 -12.24 -4.10
N ARG A 256 -10.48 -12.61 -3.09
CA ARG A 256 -10.23 -13.80 -2.26
C ARG A 256 -10.13 -15.09 -3.09
N LYS A 257 -10.98 -15.26 -4.11
CA LYS A 257 -10.91 -16.41 -5.04
C LYS A 257 -9.58 -16.45 -5.79
N VAL A 258 -9.08 -15.30 -6.27
CA VAL A 258 -7.78 -15.21 -6.95
C VAL A 258 -6.63 -15.51 -5.99
N LEU A 259 -6.65 -14.98 -4.77
CA LEU A 259 -5.64 -15.29 -3.73
C LEU A 259 -5.58 -16.78 -3.43
N LYS A 260 -6.73 -17.44 -3.24
CA LYS A 260 -6.81 -18.88 -2.98
C LYS A 260 -6.31 -19.72 -4.16
N ARG A 261 -6.56 -19.28 -5.39
CA ARG A 261 -5.97 -19.91 -6.58
C ARG A 261 -4.45 -19.76 -6.58
N ALA A 262 -3.94 -18.55 -6.31
CA ALA A 262 -2.51 -18.27 -6.31
C ALA A 262 -1.73 -19.07 -5.25
N ALA A 263 -2.37 -19.46 -4.15
CA ALA A 263 -1.76 -20.30 -3.12
C ALA A 263 -1.54 -21.77 -3.54
N ASN A 264 -2.31 -22.26 -4.51
CA ASN A 264 -2.33 -23.68 -4.89
C ASN A 264 -1.88 -23.95 -6.33
N ALA A 265 -1.85 -22.91 -7.19
CA ALA A 265 -1.60 -23.08 -8.60
C ALA A 265 -0.14 -23.42 -8.90
N THR A 266 0.08 -24.40 -9.77
CA THR A 266 1.39 -24.82 -10.28
C THR A 266 1.40 -24.82 -11.80
N GLY A 267 2.58 -24.70 -12.42
CA GLY A 267 2.70 -24.66 -13.87
C GLY A 267 1.98 -23.48 -14.52
N GLU A 268 1.33 -23.71 -15.65
CA GLU A 268 0.63 -22.68 -16.46
C GLU A 268 -0.57 -22.04 -15.75
N GLU A 269 -1.04 -22.62 -14.64
CA GLU A 269 -2.14 -22.06 -13.86
C GLU A 269 -1.69 -21.03 -12.82
N ALA A 270 -0.37 -20.87 -12.62
CA ALA A 270 0.21 -19.95 -11.66
C ALA A 270 -0.29 -18.51 -11.90
N VAL A 271 -0.82 -17.89 -10.85
CA VAL A 271 -1.30 -16.51 -10.94
C VAL A 271 -0.13 -15.57 -10.70
N GLU A 272 0.27 -14.84 -11.74
CA GLU A 272 1.37 -13.90 -11.67
C GLU A 272 0.94 -12.54 -11.11
N THR A 273 1.88 -11.81 -10.52
CA THR A 273 1.71 -10.39 -10.18
C THR A 273 2.63 -9.53 -11.01
N ALA A 274 2.14 -8.37 -11.43
CA ALA A 274 2.94 -7.38 -12.14
C ALA A 274 2.67 -5.99 -11.57
N LEU A 275 3.61 -5.07 -11.85
CA LEU A 275 3.45 -3.67 -11.53
C LEU A 275 2.69 -2.97 -12.66
N THR A 276 1.69 -2.18 -12.26
CA THR A 276 0.81 -1.49 -13.19
C THR A 276 0.42 -0.10 -12.70
N ASN A 277 0.31 0.84 -13.64
CA ASN A 277 -0.27 2.16 -13.39
C ASN A 277 -1.72 2.29 -13.86
N ILE A 278 -2.28 1.28 -14.55
CA ILE A 278 -3.59 1.36 -15.21
C ILE A 278 -4.71 1.76 -14.25
N PHE A 279 -4.73 1.19 -13.04
CA PHE A 279 -5.84 1.36 -12.10
C PHE A 279 -5.82 2.68 -11.32
N SER A 280 -4.75 3.46 -11.41
CA SER A 280 -4.62 4.63 -10.54
C SER A 280 -3.71 5.75 -11.05
N GLY A 281 -2.87 5.51 -12.05
CA GLY A 281 -1.89 6.45 -12.56
C GLY A 281 -0.50 6.34 -11.93
N ARG A 282 -0.32 5.49 -10.91
CA ARG A 282 0.97 5.23 -10.25
C ARG A 282 1.25 3.73 -10.18
N PRO A 283 2.52 3.29 -10.30
CA PRO A 283 2.86 1.87 -10.21
C PRO A 283 2.34 1.24 -8.92
N ALA A 284 1.58 0.16 -9.06
CA ALA A 284 1.07 -0.66 -7.98
C ALA A 284 1.08 -2.15 -8.37
N ARG A 285 1.50 -3.04 -7.46
CA ARG A 285 1.61 -4.47 -7.74
C ARG A 285 0.30 -5.19 -7.43
N GLY A 286 -0.19 -5.93 -8.41
CA GLY A 286 -1.36 -6.79 -8.26
C GLY A 286 -1.32 -7.98 -9.20
N PHE A 287 -2.29 -8.89 -9.03
CA PHE A 287 -2.47 -10.01 -9.96
C PHE A 287 -2.75 -9.51 -11.37
N VAL A 288 -2.16 -10.17 -12.36
CA VAL A 288 -2.29 -9.77 -13.77
C VAL A 288 -3.72 -10.00 -14.26
N THR A 289 -4.44 -8.92 -14.55
CA THR A 289 -5.78 -8.96 -15.13
C THR A 289 -5.75 -8.84 -16.66
N ARG A 290 -6.91 -8.96 -17.32
CA ARG A 290 -7.02 -8.80 -18.78
C ARG A 290 -6.56 -7.44 -19.26
N VAL A 291 -7.02 -6.35 -18.63
CA VAL A 291 -6.64 -4.99 -19.05
C VAL A 291 -5.12 -4.77 -18.96
N MET A 292 -4.46 -5.39 -17.98
CA MET A 292 -3.00 -5.36 -17.85
C MET A 292 -2.30 -6.13 -18.98
N ARG A 293 -2.86 -7.26 -19.44
CA ARG A 293 -2.29 -8.03 -20.56
C ARG A 293 -2.43 -7.29 -21.89
N GLU A 294 -3.58 -6.66 -22.11
CA GLU A 294 -3.89 -6.04 -23.40
C GLU A 294 -3.23 -4.67 -23.58
N PHE A 295 -3.09 -3.88 -22.51
CA PHE A 295 -2.39 -2.59 -22.58
C PHE A 295 -0.88 -2.68 -22.31
N GLY A 296 -0.41 -3.83 -21.83
CA GLY A 296 0.86 -3.93 -21.11
C GLY A 296 0.67 -3.46 -19.66
N PRO A 297 1.28 -4.14 -18.66
CA PRO A 297 1.04 -3.80 -17.26
C PRO A 297 1.32 -2.33 -16.96
N MET A 298 2.31 -1.74 -17.64
CA MET A 298 2.56 -0.30 -17.63
C MET A 298 2.04 0.34 -18.92
N CYS A 299 1.19 1.36 -18.78
CA CYS A 299 0.58 2.07 -19.90
C CYS A 299 0.96 3.56 -19.84
N ALA A 300 1.70 4.03 -20.85
CA ALA A 300 2.12 5.44 -20.93
C ALA A 300 0.95 6.43 -21.13
N ILE A 301 -0.21 5.93 -21.59
CA ILE A 301 -1.42 6.74 -21.82
C ILE A 301 -2.25 6.89 -20.54
N ALA A 302 -2.05 6.01 -19.54
CA ALA A 302 -2.78 6.12 -18.28
C ALA A 302 -2.49 7.49 -17.62
N PRO A 303 -3.53 8.28 -17.27
CA PRO A 303 -3.38 9.57 -16.63
C PRO A 303 -2.58 9.50 -15.32
N GLU A 304 -2.03 10.63 -14.89
CA GLU A 304 -1.30 10.72 -13.65
C GLU A 304 -2.16 10.35 -12.43
N PHE A 305 -1.49 9.88 -11.37
CA PHE A 305 -2.19 9.56 -10.13
C PHE A 305 -2.79 10.80 -9.46
N PRO A 306 -4.03 10.72 -8.93
CA PRO A 306 -4.85 9.51 -8.77
C PRO A 306 -5.94 9.28 -9.85
N THR A 307 -5.88 9.92 -11.02
CA THR A 307 -7.06 10.10 -11.90
C THR A 307 -7.36 8.91 -12.83
N ALA A 308 -6.40 8.03 -13.13
CA ALA A 308 -6.60 6.93 -14.08
C ALA A 308 -7.68 5.91 -13.66
N GLY A 309 -8.00 5.83 -12.36
CA GLY A 309 -8.93 4.85 -11.81
C GLY A 309 -10.41 5.16 -12.04
N ALA A 310 -10.80 6.44 -12.14
CA ALA A 310 -12.22 6.82 -12.23
C ALA A 310 -12.90 6.24 -13.50
N PRO A 311 -12.30 6.33 -14.71
CA PRO A 311 -12.90 5.76 -15.92
C PRO A 311 -13.01 4.23 -15.90
N LEU A 312 -12.22 3.54 -15.07
CA LEU A 312 -12.28 2.08 -14.91
C LEU A 312 -13.39 1.62 -13.95
N ALA A 313 -13.96 2.51 -13.13
CA ALA A 313 -14.90 2.13 -12.08
C ALA A 313 -16.17 1.46 -12.64
N ALA A 314 -16.72 2.00 -13.74
CA ALA A 314 -17.91 1.43 -14.38
C ALA A 314 -17.61 0.07 -15.03
N LEU A 315 -16.44 -0.07 -15.67
CA LEU A 315 -15.97 -1.35 -16.22
C LEU A 315 -15.77 -2.40 -15.14
N LYS A 316 -15.13 -2.02 -14.03
CA LYS A 316 -14.97 -2.88 -12.87
C LYS A 316 -16.33 -3.37 -12.36
N LYS A 317 -17.29 -2.46 -12.17
CA LYS A 317 -18.63 -2.81 -11.70
C LYS A 317 -19.33 -3.78 -12.66
N ALA A 318 -19.28 -3.52 -13.97
CA ALA A 318 -19.91 -4.37 -15.00
C ALA A 318 -19.24 -5.75 -15.10
N ALA A 319 -17.92 -5.82 -15.02
CA ALA A 319 -17.17 -7.07 -15.03
C ALA A 319 -17.42 -7.91 -13.75
N GLU A 320 -17.32 -7.30 -12.57
CA GLU A 320 -17.47 -8.00 -11.29
C GLU A 320 -18.89 -8.56 -11.11
N ALA A 321 -19.92 -7.92 -11.69
CA ALA A 321 -21.29 -8.42 -11.70
C ALA A 321 -21.43 -9.80 -12.40
N ASN A 322 -20.49 -10.15 -13.29
CA ASN A 322 -20.44 -11.42 -14.01
C ASN A 322 -19.32 -12.34 -13.49
N GLY A 323 -18.74 -12.03 -12.32
CA GLY A 323 -17.62 -12.79 -11.75
C GLY A 323 -16.29 -12.61 -12.47
N ASP A 324 -16.18 -11.61 -13.35
CA ASP A 324 -14.97 -11.25 -14.08
C ASP A 324 -14.16 -10.20 -13.32
N THR A 325 -12.83 -10.36 -13.30
CA THR A 325 -11.89 -9.46 -12.62
C THR A 325 -11.02 -8.66 -13.59
N SER A 326 -11.38 -8.62 -14.88
CA SER A 326 -10.62 -7.99 -15.95
C SER A 326 -10.19 -6.55 -15.67
N PHE A 327 -11.00 -5.78 -14.92
CA PHE A 327 -10.74 -4.38 -14.56
C PHE A 327 -10.62 -4.16 -13.04
N SER A 328 -10.43 -5.23 -12.26
CA SER A 328 -10.31 -5.15 -10.81
C SER A 328 -8.87 -4.87 -10.38
N SER A 329 -8.68 -3.93 -9.46
CA SER A 329 -7.39 -3.69 -8.81
C SER A 329 -7.11 -4.79 -7.76
N LEU A 330 -6.55 -5.92 -8.19
CA LEU A 330 -6.28 -7.09 -7.35
C LEU A 330 -4.90 -7.02 -6.67
N TRP A 331 -4.72 -6.09 -5.74
CA TRP A 331 -3.42 -5.84 -5.11
C TRP A 331 -2.89 -7.02 -4.29
N SER A 332 -1.67 -7.46 -4.62
CA SER A 332 -1.00 -8.57 -3.97
C SER A 332 0.51 -8.46 -4.20
N GLY A 333 1.30 -8.90 -3.22
CA GLY A 333 2.76 -9.02 -3.35
C GLY A 333 3.16 -10.27 -4.14
N GLN A 334 4.46 -10.53 -4.21
CA GLN A 334 4.99 -11.72 -4.90
C GLN A 334 4.86 -13.02 -4.12
N SER A 335 4.37 -12.96 -2.87
CA SER A 335 4.21 -14.14 -2.00
C SER A 335 2.76 -14.34 -1.54
N PRO A 336 1.76 -14.43 -2.45
CA PRO A 336 0.36 -14.60 -2.06
C PRO A 336 0.06 -15.93 -1.38
N GLY A 337 0.90 -16.96 -1.59
CA GLY A 337 0.70 -18.29 -1.01
C GLY A 337 0.80 -18.37 0.50
N TYR A 338 1.28 -17.32 1.17
CA TYR A 338 1.26 -17.24 2.63
C TYR A 338 -0.08 -16.76 3.21
N ALA A 339 -0.97 -16.18 2.39
CA ALA A 339 -2.27 -15.76 2.87
C ALA A 339 -3.15 -16.97 3.21
N GLN A 340 -3.80 -16.95 4.37
CA GLN A 340 -4.67 -18.03 4.85
C GLN A 340 -5.99 -17.47 5.38
N GLU A 341 -7.07 -18.25 5.28
CA GLU A 341 -8.37 -17.93 5.89
C GLU A 341 -8.30 -18.21 7.40
N LYS A 342 -7.92 -17.19 8.17
CA LYS A 342 -7.75 -17.20 9.64
C LYS A 342 -8.01 -15.79 10.18
N SER A 343 -8.26 -15.63 11.49
CA SER A 343 -8.28 -14.29 12.08
C SER A 343 -6.91 -13.62 12.02
N GLY A 344 -6.89 -12.29 11.89
CA GLY A 344 -5.65 -11.51 11.93
C GLY A 344 -4.85 -11.73 13.22
N GLU A 345 -5.55 -11.96 14.34
CA GLU A 345 -4.94 -12.29 15.63
C GLU A 345 -4.17 -13.60 15.57
N ILE A 346 -4.79 -14.67 15.04
CA ILE A 346 -4.15 -15.98 14.92
C ILE A 346 -2.95 -15.90 13.99
N ILE A 347 -3.07 -15.19 12.86
CA ILE A 347 -1.94 -15.01 11.92
C ILE A 347 -0.73 -14.40 12.64
N VAL A 348 -0.93 -13.32 13.41
CA VAL A 348 0.17 -12.68 14.14
C VAL A 348 0.74 -13.60 15.22
N ARG A 349 -0.10 -14.23 16.05
CA ARG A 349 0.36 -15.14 17.12
C ARG A 349 1.15 -16.31 16.57
N SER A 350 0.67 -16.96 15.50
CA SER A 350 1.38 -18.07 14.87
C SER A 350 2.75 -17.66 14.34
N ILE A 351 2.88 -16.48 13.73
CA ILE A 351 4.18 -15.97 13.26
C ILE A 351 5.14 -15.76 14.43
N ILE A 352 4.67 -15.19 15.56
CA ILE A 352 5.50 -14.97 16.75
C ILE A 352 5.96 -16.30 17.36
N GLU A 353 5.03 -17.24 17.55
CA GLU A 353 5.32 -18.57 18.10
C GLU A 353 6.32 -19.36 17.23
N GLU A 354 6.12 -19.36 15.91
CA GLU A 354 7.03 -19.99 14.96
C GLU A 354 8.41 -19.31 14.94
N LEU A 355 8.45 -17.97 15.06
CA LEU A 355 9.71 -17.22 15.13
C LEU A 355 10.51 -17.58 16.37
N ASP A 356 9.87 -17.69 17.54
CA ASP A 356 10.53 -18.11 18.78
C ASP A 356 11.17 -19.50 18.66
N VAL A 357 10.51 -20.42 17.94
CA VAL A 357 11.08 -21.74 17.64
C VAL A 357 12.29 -21.62 16.73
N LEU A 358 12.19 -20.87 15.63
CA LEU A 358 13.29 -20.70 14.67
C LEU A 358 14.53 -20.04 15.32
N VAL A 359 14.33 -19.04 16.17
CA VAL A 359 15.42 -18.36 16.89
C VAL A 359 16.11 -19.30 17.88
N LYS A 360 15.38 -20.20 18.55
CA LYS A 360 15.98 -21.21 19.43
C LYS A 360 16.81 -22.21 18.64
N VAL A 361 16.33 -22.67 17.49
CA VAL A 361 17.06 -23.60 16.62
C VAL A 361 18.34 -22.96 16.06
N ALA A 362 18.29 -21.68 15.65
CA ALA A 362 19.46 -20.98 15.10
C ALA A 362 20.58 -20.71 16.13
N LYS A 363 20.29 -20.79 17.44
CA LYS A 363 21.27 -20.60 18.52
C LYS A 363 21.97 -21.90 18.97
N ASN A 364 21.46 -23.06 18.57
CA ASN A 364 21.98 -24.38 18.92
C ASN A 364 22.82 -24.95 17.77
#